data_AF-A0A958FKX0-F1
#
_entry.id   AF-A0A958FKX0-F1
#
_cell.length_a   1.000
_cell.length_b   1.000
_cell.length_c   1.000
_cell.angle_alpha   90.00
_cell.angle_beta   90.00
_cell.angle_gamma   90.00
#
_symmetry.space_group_name_H-M   'P 1'
#
loop_
_entity.id
_entity.type
_entity.pdbx_description
1 polymer ?
#
loop_
_entity_poly.entity_id
_entity_poly.type
_entity_poly.pdbx_seq_one_letter_code
_entity_poly.pdbx_strand_id
1 'polypeptide(L)' 'MIKENIQHFNSQEAAKILGVNVSTIKRWTDEGKLQCIKSVGGHRKFLMDHL' A
#
# COMPACT_ATOMS: atom_id res chain seq x y z
N MET A 1 -6.80 20.75 -17.21
CA MET A 1 -6.76 20.12 -15.86
C MET A 1 -6.40 18.66 -16.06
N ILE A 2 -5.12 18.31 -15.90
CA ILE A 2 -4.63 16.95 -16.12
C ILE A 2 -5.00 16.15 -14.86
N LYS A 3 -5.85 15.12 -15.00
CA LYS A 3 -6.02 14.13 -13.93
C LYS A 3 -4.80 13.23 -13.98
N GLU A 4 -3.91 13.35 -12.99
CA GLU A 4 -2.90 12.31 -12.79
C GLU A 4 -3.61 11.00 -12.45
N ASN A 5 -3.33 9.95 -13.22
CA ASN A 5 -3.80 8.60 -12.91
C ASN A 5 -2.97 8.06 -11.74
N ILE A 6 -3.43 8.33 -10.51
CA ILE A 6 -2.79 7.79 -9.31
C ILE A 6 -3.09 6.30 -9.23
N GLN A 7 -2.10 5.49 -9.60
CA GLN A 7 -2.15 4.04 -9.46
C GLN A 7 -1.99 3.66 -7.99
N HIS A 8 -2.90 2.82 -7.50
CA HIS A 8 -2.86 2.31 -6.13
C HIS A 8 -2.63 0.81 -6.16
N PHE A 9 -1.78 0.34 -5.25
CA PHE A 9 -1.48 -1.07 -5.06
C PHE A 9 -2.20 -1.60 -3.82
N ASN A 10 -2.58 -2.88 -3.84
CA ASN A 10 -3.07 -3.59 -2.66
C ASN A 10 -1.90 -4.22 -1.86
N SER A 11 -2.20 -4.85 -0.73
CA SER A 11 -1.15 -5.44 0.13
C SER A 11 -0.37 -6.59 -0.52
N GLN A 12 -0.98 -7.33 -1.45
CA GLN A 12 -0.33 -8.41 -2.20
C GLN A 12 0.64 -7.86 -3.25
N GLU A 13 0.23 -6.80 -3.95
CA GLU A 13 1.08 -6.11 -4.92
C GLU A 13 2.25 -5.42 -4.23
N ALA A 14 1.99 -4.71 -3.13
CA ALA A 14 3.04 -4.13 -2.28
C ALA A 14 4.06 -5.17 -1.80
N ALA A 15 3.58 -6.33 -1.33
CA ALA A 15 4.42 -7.45 -0.92
C ALA A 15 5.31 -7.96 -2.06
N LYS A 16 4.75 -8.08 -3.27
CA LYS A 16 5.49 -8.51 -4.45
C LYS A 16 6.56 -7.50 -4.87
N ILE A 17 6.23 -6.20 -4.84
CA ILE A 17 7.15 -5.11 -5.17
C ILE A 17 8.33 -5.08 -4.19
N LEU A 18 8.03 -5.17 -2.89
CA LEU A 18 9.02 -5.11 -1.81
C LEU A 18 9.77 -6.43 -1.57
N GLY A 19 9.36 -7.52 -2.22
CA GLY A 19 9.98 -8.84 -2.02
C GLY A 19 9.78 -9.42 -0.62
N VAL A 20 8.68 -9.08 0.05
CA VAL A 20 8.37 -9.53 1.43
C VAL A 20 7.02 -10.26 1.48
N ASN A 21 6.73 -10.92 2.62
CA ASN A 21 5.41 -11.50 2.84
C ASN A 21 4.35 -10.40 3.07
N VAL A 22 3.11 -10.65 2.66
CA VAL A 22 1.95 -9.78 2.94
C VAL A 22 1.76 -9.56 4.45
N SER A 23 2.11 -10.53 5.31
CA SER A 23 2.09 -10.34 6.77
C SER A 23 3.06 -9.25 7.23
N THR A 24 4.23 -9.14 6.61
CA THR A 24 5.20 -8.06 6.85
C THR A 24 4.62 -6.71 6.46
N ILE A 25 3.96 -6.61 5.30
CA ILE A 25 3.27 -5.39 4.86
C ILE A 25 2.22 -4.97 5.89
N LYS A 26 1.34 -5.88 6.33
CA LYS A 26 0.32 -5.58 7.34
C LYS A 26 0.96 -5.07 8.63
N ARG A 27 1.95 -5.79 9.15
CA ARG A 27 2.68 -5.41 10.36
C ARG A 27 3.33 -4.04 10.24
N TRP A 28 4.01 -3.73 9.14
CA TRP A 28 4.60 -2.41 8.92
C TRP A 28 3.56 -1.30 8.84
N THR A 29 2.39 -1.54 8.23
CA THR A 29 1.30 -0.56 8.25
C THR A 29 0.73 -0.34 9.64
N ASP A 30 0.61 -1.40 10.44
CA ASP A 30 0.06 -1.32 11.80
C ASP A 30 1.07 -0.67 12.77
N GLU A 31 2.37 -0.87 12.55
CA GLU A 31 3.48 -0.19 13.24
C GLU A 31 3.72 1.25 12.73
N GLY A 32 3.03 1.71 11.68
CA GLY A 32 3.20 3.03 11.08
C GLY A 32 4.48 3.21 10.26
N LYS A 33 5.22 2.12 9.98
CA LYS A 33 6.46 2.10 9.18
C LYS A 33 6.20 2.16 7.68
N LEU A 34 5.01 1.76 7.24
CA LEU A 34 4.61 1.81 5.84
C LEU A 34 3.30 2.58 5.72
N GLN A 35 3.32 3.66 4.93
CA GLN A 35 2.17 4.52 4.71
C GLN A 35 1.15 3.81 3.81
N CYS A 36 -0.14 3.87 4.18
CA CYS A 36 -1.21 3.40 3.32
C CYS A 36 -2.48 4.21 3.52
N ILE A 37 -3.27 4.31 2.46
CA ILE A 37 -4.62 4.87 2.49
C ILE A 37 -5.58 3.71 2.76
N LYS A 38 -6.50 3.88 3.70
CA LYS A 38 -7.57 2.90 3.94
C LYS A 38 -8.83 3.34 3.19
N SER A 39 -9.41 2.46 2.38
CA SER A 39 -10.74 2.69 1.82
C SER A 39 -11.79 2.67 2.93
N VAL A 40 -13.02 3.11 2.61
CA VAL A 40 -14.17 3.05 3.54
C VAL A 40 -14.41 1.62 4.06
N GLY A 41 -14.09 0.59 3.26
CA GLY A 41 -14.16 -0.83 3.64
C GLY A 41 -12.93 -1.39 4.36
N GLY A 42 -11.94 -0.55 4.70
CA GLY A 42 -10.73 -0.97 5.41
C GLY A 42 -9.64 -1.62 4.54
N HIS A 43 -9.81 -1.65 3.21
CA HIS A 43 -8.78 -2.15 2.31
C HIS A 43 -7.62 -1.16 2.24
N ARG A 44 -6.39 -1.66 2.39
CA ARG A 44 -5.17 -0.86 2.30
C ARG A 44 -4.80 -0.61 0.84
N LYS A 45 -4.48 0.64 0.53
CA LYS A 45 -4.07 1.14 -0.78
C LYS A 45 -2.72 1.83 -0.62
N PHE A 46 -1.74 1.44 -1.42
CA PHE A 46 -0.38 1.95 -1.39
C PHE A 46 -0.10 2.76 -2.65
N LEU A 47 0.66 3.85 -2.51
CA LEU A 47 1.20 4.61 -3.63
C LEU A 47 2.60 4.10 -3.93
N MET A 48 3.02 4.20 -5.19
CA MET A 48 4.37 3.77 -5.59
C MET A 48 5.45 4.49 -4.78
N ASP A 49 5.29 5.79 -4.52
CA ASP A 49 6.25 6.61 -3.76
C ASP A 49 6.45 6.14 -2.30
N HIS A 50 5.57 5.29 -1.80
CA HIS A 50 5.64 4.73 -0.45
C HIS A 50 6.09 3.26 -0.42
N LEU A 51 6.28 2.61 -1.57
CA LEU A 51 6.72 1.22 -1.70
C LEU A 51 8.18 1.16 -2.13
#